data_AF-A0A6N6PE44-F1
#
_entry.id   AF-A0A6N6PE44-F1
#
_cell.length_a   1.000
_cell.length_b   1.000
_cell.length_c   1.000
_cell.angle_alpha   90.00
_cell.angle_beta   90.00
_cell.angle_gamma   90.00
#
_symmetry.space_group_name_H-M   'P 1'
#
loop_
_entity.id
_entity.type
_entity.pdbx_description
1 polymer ?
#
loop_
_entity_poly.entity_id
_entity_poly.type
_entity_poly.pdbx_seq_one_letter_code
_entity_poly.pdbx_strand_id
1 'polypeptide(L)' 'MKALLAALLLAFCLLCPRAHAQQDEATRSRFLAREAKAKQGDADAQFNLGVCYESGNGVAKDYVEAVKWYRKAAEQGN' A
#
# COMPACT_ATOMS: atom_id res chain seq x y z
N MET A 1 -24.91 38.93 -3.84
CA MET A 1 -24.81 38.35 -2.47
C MET A 1 -24.79 36.82 -2.45
N LYS A 2 -25.57 36.09 -3.27
CA LYS A 2 -25.53 34.61 -3.33
C LYS A 2 -24.20 34.02 -3.84
N ALA A 3 -23.48 34.74 -4.70
CA ALA A 3 -22.16 34.30 -5.20
C ALA A 3 -21.03 34.37 -4.16
N LEU A 4 -21.15 35.23 -3.13
CA LEU A 4 -20.13 35.33 -2.08
C LEU A 4 -20.21 34.16 -1.07
N LEU A 5 -21.40 33.59 -0.85
CA LEU A 5 -21.58 32.45 0.05
C LEU A 5 -20.97 31.15 -0.53
N ALA A 6 -21.03 30.97 -1.84
CA ALA A 6 -20.47 29.79 -2.52
C ALA A 6 -18.93 29.76 -2.50
N ALA A 7 -18.28 30.92 -2.55
CA ALA A 7 -16.81 31.03 -2.48
C ALA A 7 -16.27 30.69 -1.07
N LEU A 8 -17.02 31.02 -0.01
CA LEU A 8 -16.64 30.71 1.37
C LEU A 8 -16.79 29.22 1.72
N LEU A 9 -17.79 28.52 1.15
CA LEU A 9 -17.94 27.07 1.34
C LEU A 9 -16.86 26.27 0.58
N LEU A 10 -16.40 26.76 -0.59
CA LEU A 10 -15.29 26.15 -1.31
C LEU A 10 -13.93 26.36 -0.62
N ALA A 11 -13.75 27.47 0.10
CA ALA A 11 -12.55 27.73 0.89
C ALA A 11 -12.42 26.81 2.13
N PHE A 12 -13.54 26.38 2.73
CA PHE A 12 -13.52 25.43 3.86
C PHE A 12 -13.10 24.01 3.45
N CYS A 13 -13.34 23.62 2.19
CA CYS A 13 -12.84 22.33 1.66
C CYS A 13 -11.33 22.31 1.40
N LEU A 14 -10.66 23.46 1.27
CA LEU A 14 -9.21 23.54 1.04
C LEU A 14 -8.38 23.56 2.34
N LEU A 15 -9.04 23.64 3.50
CA LEU A 15 -8.42 23.58 4.83
C LEU A 15 -8.78 22.30 5.61
N CYS A 16 -9.20 21.25 4.92
CA CYS A 16 -9.22 19.89 5.47
C CYS A 16 -8.17 19.07 4.74
N PRO A 17 -7.00 18.80 5.33
CA PRO A 17 -6.21 17.65 4.90
C PRO A 17 -7.00 16.40 5.29
N ARG A 18 -7.99 16.07 4.46
CA ARG A 18 -8.26 14.73 3.94
C ARG A 18 -8.13 13.61 4.97
N ALA A 19 -9.08 13.57 5.91
CA ALA A 19 -9.22 12.53 6.93
C ALA A 19 -9.58 11.13 6.40
N HIS A 20 -9.43 10.83 5.10
CA HIS A 20 -9.64 9.49 4.55
C HIS A 20 -8.56 9.14 3.53
N ALA A 21 -7.80 8.09 3.85
CA ALA A 21 -6.76 7.44 3.06
C ALA A 21 -5.38 8.12 3.03
N GLN A 22 -4.83 8.46 4.20
CA GLN A 22 -3.39 8.31 4.42
C GLN A 22 -3.07 6.82 4.48
N GLN A 23 -2.90 6.17 3.33
CA GLN A 23 -2.03 4.99 3.27
C GLN A 23 -0.63 5.54 3.38
N ASP A 24 -0.03 5.44 4.57
CA ASP A 24 1.24 6.07 4.92
C ASP A 24 2.27 5.86 3.80
N GLU A 25 2.81 6.95 3.26
CA GLU A 25 3.86 6.93 2.24
C GLU A 25 5.06 6.05 2.68
N ALA A 26 5.29 5.97 4.00
CA ALA A 26 6.24 5.05 4.62
C ALA A 26 5.90 3.57 4.38
N THR A 27 4.63 3.18 4.44
CA THR A 27 4.17 1.80 4.19
C THR A 27 4.34 1.41 2.73
N ARG A 28 4.06 2.33 1.79
CA ARG A 28 4.29 2.10 0.36
C ARG A 28 5.78 2.00 0.03
N SER A 29 6.61 2.85 0.61
CA SER A 29 8.07 2.80 0.42
C SER A 29 8.67 1.46 0.89
N ARG A 30 8.24 0.96 2.06
CA ARG A 30 8.64 -0.37 2.56
C ARG A 30 8.21 -1.51 1.64
N PHE A 31 7.00 -1.41 1.07
CA PHE A 31 6.51 -2.42 0.12
C PHE A 31 7.39 -2.49 -1.13
N LEU A 32 7.72 -1.35 -1.74
CA LEU A 32 8.57 -1.29 -2.92
C LEU A 32 9.98 -1.84 -2.65
N ALA A 33 10.54 -1.54 -1.48
CA ALA A 33 11.83 -2.07 -1.07
C ALA A 33 11.81 -3.61 -0.93
N ARG A 34 10.73 -4.19 -0.37
CA ARG A 34 10.54 -5.65 -0.31
C ARG A 34 10.35 -6.25 -1.68
N GLU A 35 9.59 -5.60 -2.56
CA GLU A 35 9.37 -6.07 -3.93
C GLU A 35 10.69 -6.17 -4.72
N ALA A 36 11.56 -5.16 -4.59
CA ALA A 36 12.88 -5.18 -5.22
C ALA A 36 13.73 -6.36 -4.75
N LYS A 37 13.77 -6.62 -3.44
CA LYS A 37 14.49 -7.77 -2.86
C LYS A 37 13.86 -9.12 -3.26
N ALA A 38 12.54 -9.22 -3.23
CA ALA A 38 11.83 -10.42 -3.63
C ALA A 38 12.11 -10.80 -5.09
N LYS A 39 12.23 -9.80 -5.97
CA LYS A 39 12.64 -9.97 -7.37
C LYS A 39 14.11 -10.40 -7.53
N GLN A 40 14.97 -10.09 -6.58
CA GLN A 40 16.36 -10.56 -6.53
C GLN A 40 16.50 -11.99 -6.00
N GLY A 41 15.40 -12.64 -5.63
CA GLY A 41 15.40 -14.01 -5.12
C GLY A 41 15.46 -14.11 -3.60
N ASP A 42 15.42 -13.01 -2.85
CA ASP A 42 15.40 -13.07 -1.39
C ASP A 42 14.10 -13.73 -0.89
N ALA A 43 14.23 -14.93 -0.30
CA ALA A 43 13.10 -15.76 0.13
C ALA A 43 12.32 -15.11 1.30
N ASP A 44 13.02 -14.44 2.23
CA ASP A 44 12.37 -13.71 3.33
C ASP A 44 11.58 -12.51 2.78
N ALA A 45 12.12 -11.82 1.78
CA ALA A 45 11.43 -10.73 1.13
C ALA A 45 10.18 -11.22 0.38
N GLN A 46 10.26 -12.38 -0.30
CA GLN A 46 9.12 -13.02 -0.96
C GLN A 46 8.02 -13.40 0.04
N PHE A 47 8.38 -14.03 1.16
CA PHE A 47 7.44 -14.35 2.23
C PHE A 47 6.76 -13.08 2.78
N ASN A 48 7.55 -12.06 3.11
CA ASN A 48 7.03 -10.79 3.60
C ASN A 48 6.15 -10.06 2.58
N LEU A 49 6.39 -10.23 1.28
CA LEU A 49 5.54 -9.69 0.23
C LEU A 49 4.19 -10.42 0.18
N GLY A 50 4.20 -11.74 0.37
CA GLY A 50 2.99 -12.54 0.56
C GLY A 50 2.12 -12.02 1.70
N VAL A 51 2.74 -11.76 2.86
CA VAL A 51 2.05 -11.20 4.04
C VAL A 51 1.44 -9.82 3.75
N CYS A 52 2.13 -8.98 2.96
CA CYS A 52 1.61 -7.66 2.60
C CYS A 52 0.34 -7.76 1.74
N TYR A 53 0.32 -8.67 0.77
CA TYR A 53 -0.85 -8.93 -0.07
C TYR A 53 -1.99 -9.60 0.70
N GLU A 54 -1.71 -10.47 1.67
CA GLU A 54 -2.72 -11.07 2.54
C GLU A 54 -3.35 -10.04 3.51
N SER A 55 -2.53 -9.17 4.07
CA SER A 55 -2.95 -8.18 5.07
C SER A 55 -3.51 -6.90 4.46
N GLY A 56 -3.24 -6.64 3.18
CA GLY A 56 -3.55 -5.36 2.52
C GLY A 56 -2.66 -4.20 3.01
N ASN A 57 -1.44 -4.50 3.46
CA ASN A 57 -0.53 -3.50 4.02
C ASN A 57 0.21 -2.76 2.91
N GLY A 58 -0.26 -1.56 2.58
CA GLY A 58 0.33 -0.71 1.54
C GLY A 58 -0.03 -1.11 0.10
N VAL A 59 -0.80 -2.19 -0.07
CA VAL A 59 -1.34 -2.68 -1.35
C VAL A 59 -2.77 -3.17 -1.16
N ALA A 60 -3.52 -3.26 -2.26
CA ALA A 60 -4.80 -3.94 -2.23
C ALA A 60 -4.60 -5.40 -1.82
N LYS A 61 -5.52 -5.89 -0.98
CA LYS A 61 -5.49 -7.26 -0.50
C LYS A 61 -5.74 -8.21 -1.67
N ASP A 62 -4.81 -9.13 -1.89
CA ASP A 62 -4.87 -10.13 -2.96
C ASP A 62 -4.26 -11.45 -2.50
N TYR A 63 -5.13 -12.40 -2.18
CA TYR A 63 -4.72 -13.73 -1.75
C TYR A 63 -4.05 -14.55 -2.86
N VAL A 64 -4.43 -14.33 -4.12
CA VAL A 64 -3.85 -15.06 -5.25
C VAL A 64 -2.41 -14.63 -5.43
N GLU A 65 -2.15 -13.33 -5.35
CA GLU A 65 -0.80 -12.80 -5.44
C GLU A 65 0.03 -13.21 -4.21
N ALA A 66 -0.56 -13.21 -3.00
CA ALA A 66 0.11 -13.70 -1.80
C ALA A 66 0.61 -15.14 -1.94
N VAL A 67 -0.24 -16.06 -2.43
CA VAL A 67 0.11 -17.48 -2.64
C VAL A 67 1.23 -17.64 -3.66
N LYS A 68 1.29 -16.82 -4.71
CA LYS A 68 2.40 -16.86 -5.67
C LYS A 68 3.72 -16.51 -5.00
N TRP A 69 3.74 -15.50 -4.14
CA TRP A 69 4.95 -15.09 -3.44
C TRP A 69 5.38 -16.11 -2.36
N TYR A 70 4.43 -16.67 -1.62
CA TYR A 70 4.71 -17.77 -0.69
C TYR A 70 5.25 -19.01 -1.39
N ARG A 71 4.72 -19.36 -2.57
CA ARG A 71 5.24 -20.50 -3.34
C ARG A 71 6.70 -20.28 -3.74
N LYS A 72 7.05 -19.09 -4.23
CA LYS A 72 8.45 -18.76 -4.57
C LYS A 72 9.38 -18.82 -3.37
N ALA A 73 8.92 -18.40 -2.19
CA ALA A 73 9.69 -18.53 -0.95
C ALA A 73 9.90 -20.00 -0.58
N ALA A 74 8.82 -20.80 -0.64
CA ALA A 74 8.84 -22.24 -0.36
C ALA A 74 9.71 -23.04 -1.33
N GLU A 75 9.76 -22.66 -2.61
CA GLU A 75 10.67 -23.25 -3.61
C GLU A 75 12.15 -23.06 -3.24
N GLN A 76 12.47 -22.05 -2.42
CA GLN A 76 13.81 -21.78 -1.91
C GLN A 76 14.06 -22.37 -0.52
N GLY A 77 13.09 -23.11 0.04
CA GLY A 77 13.20 -23.75 1.35
C GLY A 77 12.85 -22.85 2.54
N ASN A 78 12.10 -21.76 2.31
CA ASN A 78 11.59 -20.85 3.34
C ASN A 78 10.08 -21.02 3.54
#